data_AF-A0A935IYX8-F1
#
_entry.id   AF-A0A935IYX8-F1
#
_cell.length_a   1.000
_cell.length_b   1.000
_cell.length_c   1.000
_cell.angle_alpha   90.00
_cell.angle_beta   90.00
_cell.angle_gamma   90.00
#
_symmetry.space_group_name_H-M   'P 1'
#
loop_
_entity.id
_entity.type
_entity.pdbx_description
1 polymer ?
#
loop_
_entity_poly.entity_id
_entity_poly.type
_entity_poly.pdbx_seq_one_letter_code
_entity_poly.pdbx_strand_id
1 'polypeptide(L)' 'MQALSKEITEDIRCCVCGNTNPNKFKLIYRRENFDVTECNNCGFYFIPPYYRKKIEYQQYKNEAVTQAITLRK' A
#
# COMPACT_ATOMS: atom_id res chain seq x y z
N MET A 1 13.84 -7.79 16.20
CA MET A 1 13.55 -7.32 14.82
C MET A 1 12.28 -8.01 14.38
N GLN A 2 11.21 -7.29 14.03
CA GLN A 2 9.95 -7.93 13.59
C GLN A 2 10.05 -8.32 12.11
N ALA A 3 9.71 -9.58 11.82
CA ALA A 3 9.67 -10.11 10.47
C ALA A 3 8.34 -9.75 9.79
N LEU A 4 8.37 -9.55 8.47
CA LEU A 4 7.16 -9.47 7.66
C LEU A 4 6.46 -10.83 7.64
N SER A 5 5.12 -10.84 7.64
CA SER A 5 4.37 -12.07 7.45
C SER A 5 4.48 -12.56 6.01
N LYS A 6 4.33 -13.87 5.81
CA LYS A 6 4.51 -14.54 4.52
C LYS A 6 3.59 -13.96 3.43
N GLU A 7 2.35 -13.64 3.79
CA GLU A 7 1.35 -13.05 2.89
C GLU A 7 1.77 -11.68 2.35
N ILE A 8 2.40 -10.84 3.18
CA ILE A 8 2.86 -9.51 2.77
C ILE A 8 4.03 -9.63 1.78
N THR A 9 4.88 -10.63 1.98
CA THR A 9 6.08 -10.86 1.16
C THR A 9 5.82 -11.57 -0.17
N GLU A 10 4.63 -12.13 -0.38
CA GLU A 10 4.32 -12.91 -1.59
C GLU A 10 4.44 -12.08 -2.88
N ASP A 11 3.89 -10.87 -2.85
CA ASP A 11 3.90 -9.92 -3.98
C ASP A 11 4.80 -8.70 -3.71
N ILE A 12 5.75 -8.81 -2.78
CA ILE A 12 6.55 -7.65 -2.38
C ILE A 12 7.56 -7.28 -3.49
N ARG A 13 7.44 -6.04 -3.97
CA ARG A 13 8.35 -5.49 -4.97
C ARG A 13 8.63 -4.02 -4.65
N CYS A 14 9.89 -3.65 -4.67
CA CYS A 14 10.29 -2.25 -4.59
C CYS A 14 9.93 -1.55 -5.90
N CYS A 15 9.11 -0.50 -5.86
CA CYS A 15 8.74 0.27 -7.05
C CYS A 15 9.86 1.19 -7.55
N VAL A 16 10.92 1.38 -6.77
CA VAL A 16 12.06 2.23 -7.14
C VAL A 16 13.17 1.41 -7.79
N CYS A 17 13.73 0.43 -7.08
CA CYS A 17 14.86 -0.36 -7.58
C CYS A 17 14.46 -1.71 -8.18
N GLY A 18 13.19 -2.07 -8.17
CA GLY A 18 12.70 -3.34 -8.72
C GLY A 18 13.06 -4.59 -7.90
N ASN A 19 13.71 -4.46 -6.74
CA ASN A 19 14.04 -5.61 -5.89
C ASN A 19 12.77 -6.41 -5.53
N THR A 20 12.86 -7.73 -5.63
CA THR A 20 11.80 -8.70 -5.28
C THR A 20 12.25 -9.68 -4.21
N ASN A 21 13.50 -9.60 -3.73
CA ASN A 21 14.01 -10.51 -2.71
C ASN A 21 13.37 -10.19 -1.34
N PRO A 22 12.53 -11.08 -0.76
CA PRO A 22 11.83 -10.83 0.49
C PRO A 22 12.77 -10.56 1.67
N ASN A 23 13.99 -11.13 1.66
CA ASN A 23 14.98 -10.95 2.72
C ASN A 23 15.64 -9.57 2.71
N LYS A 24 15.43 -8.79 1.64
CA LYS A 24 15.93 -7.41 1.49
C LYS A 24 14.87 -6.38 1.87
N PHE A 25 13.82 -6.79 2.58
CA PHE A 25 12.79 -5.90 3.10
C PHE A 25 12.71 -5.98 4.62
N LYS A 26 12.45 -4.84 5.25
CA LYS A 26 12.42 -4.70 6.70
C LYS A 26 11.15 -3.98 7.15
N LEU A 27 10.43 -4.56 8.10
CA LEU A 27 9.30 -3.90 8.74
C LEU A 27 9.81 -2.75 9.63
N ILE A 28 9.29 -1.55 9.42
CA ILE A 28 9.65 -0.36 10.20
C ILE A 28 8.54 -0.02 11.20
N TYR A 29 7.29 -0.02 10.73
CA TYR A 29 6.13 0.28 11.56
C TYR A 29 4.96 -0.62 11.20
N ARG A 30 4.22 -1.04 12.24
CA ARG A 30 2.93 -1.70 12.12
C ARG A 30 1.84 -0.74 12.59
N ARG A 31 0.85 -0.50 11.73
CA ARG A 31 -0.41 0.17 12.07
C ARG A 31 -1.54 -0.85 12.02
N GLU A 32 -2.71 -0.46 12.51
CA GLU A 32 -3.89 -1.34 12.58
C GLU A 32 -4.27 -1.93 11.21
N ASN A 33 -4.12 -1.12 10.15
CA ASN A 33 -4.59 -1.47 8.80
C ASN A 33 -3.46 -1.65 7.76
N PHE A 34 -2.22 -1.31 8.08
CA PHE A 34 -1.10 -1.39 7.14
C PHE A 34 0.25 -1.49 7.82
N ASP A 35 1.20 -2.13 7.12
CA ASP A 35 2.61 -2.19 7.52
C ASP A 35 3.44 -1.27 6.62
N VAL A 36 4.42 -0.56 7.20
CA VAL A 36 5.41 0.24 6.48
C VAL A 36 6.72 -0.54 6.41
N THR A 37 7.22 -0.70 5.20
CA THR A 37 8.38 -1.54 4.90
C THR A 37 9.48 -0.71 4.24
N GLU A 38 10.72 -0.95 4.64
CA GLU A 38 11.92 -0.39 4.03
C GLU A 38 12.55 -1.42 3.08
N CYS A 39 13.00 -0.97 1.91
CA CYS A 39 13.84 -1.75 1.03
C CYS A 39 15.32 -1.56 1.39
N ASN A 40 15.96 -2.61 1.90
CA ASN A 40 17.39 -2.59 2.26
C ASN A 40 18.33 -2.46 1.05
N ASN A 41 17.82 -2.55 -0.19
CA ASN A 41 18.61 -2.36 -1.39
C ASN A 41 18.77 -0.88 -1.79
N CYS A 42 17.75 -0.06 -1.55
CA CYS A 42 17.74 1.36 -1.97
C CYS A 42 17.32 2.35 -0.89
N GLY A 43 16.96 1.88 0.31
CA GLY A 43 16.48 2.70 1.43
C GLY A 43 15.04 3.21 1.26
N PHE A 44 14.30 2.79 0.24
CA PHE A 44 12.95 3.29 0.00
C PHE A 44 11.93 2.73 0.98
N TYR A 45 11.12 3.61 1.58
CA TYR A 45 10.01 3.26 2.47
C TYR A 45 8.69 3.21 1.70
N PHE A 46 7.92 2.14 1.87
CA PHE A 46 6.65 1.97 1.16
C PHE A 46 5.67 1.07 1.92
N ILE A 47 4.41 1.16 1.53
CA ILE A 47 3.35 0.22 1.96
C ILE A 47 3.32 -0.94 0.96
N PRO A 48 3.49 -2.20 1.40
CA PRO A 48 3.48 -3.36 0.53
C PRO A 48 2.19 -3.49 -0.31
N PRO A 49 2.28 -4.04 -1.54
CA PRO A 49 1.12 -4.21 -2.42
C PRO A 49 -0.03 -5.02 -1.81
N TYR A 50 0.26 -5.95 -0.90
CA TYR A 50 -0.73 -6.73 -0.13
C TYR A 50 -1.85 -5.85 0.46
N TYR A 51 -1.50 -4.72 1.06
CA TYR A 51 -2.47 -3.82 1.69
C TYR A 51 -3.29 -3.04 0.67
N ARG A 52 -2.75 -2.79 -0.54
CA ARG A 52 -3.48 -2.09 -1.60
C ARG A 52 -4.65 -2.91 -2.14
N LYS A 53 -4.54 -4.25 -2.12
CA LYS A 53 -5.63 -5.15 -2.52
C LYS A 53 -6.81 -5.12 -1.53
N LYS A 54 -6.57 -4.71 -0.28
CA LYS A 54 -7.60 -4.63 0.78
C LYS A 54 -8.30 -3.27 0.85
N ILE A 55 -7.87 -2.28 0.06
CA ILE A 55 -8.55 -0.99 0.02
C ILE A 55 -9.76 -1.14 -0.89
N GLU A 56 -10.93 -1.36 -0.30
CA GLU A 56 -12.19 -1.15 -0.99
C GLU A 56 -12.31 0.36 -1.29
N TYR A 57 -12.26 0.71 -2.57
CA TYR A 57 -12.66 2.04 -3.00
C TYR A 57 -14.16 2.17 -2.77
N GLN A 58 -14.57 2.62 -1.59
CA GLN A 58 -15.95 3.05 -1.38
C GLN A 58 -16.24 4.14 -2.41
N GLN A 59 -17.31 3.92 -3.16
CA GLN A 59 -17.70 4.64 -4.36
C GLN A 59 -17.64 6.16 -4.15
N TYR A 60 -16.56 6.79 -4.59
CA TYR A 60 -16.43 8.25 -4.65
C TYR A 60 -17.33 8.90 -5.72
N LYS A 61 -18.17 8.09 -6.40
CA LYS A 61 -19.23 8.54 -7.32
C LYS A 61 -20.61 8.25 -6.73
N ASN A 62 -20.90 8.82 -5.57
CA ASN A 62 -22.28 8.91 -5.11
C ASN A 62 -23.04 9.92 -5.99
N GLU A 63 -24.27 9.60 -6.38
CA GLU A 63 -25.16 10.47 -7.18
C GLU A 63 -25.30 11.88 -6.57
N ALA A 64 -25.10 12.01 -5.26
CA ALA A 64 -25.05 13.28 -4.53
C ALA A 64 -23.95 14.24 -5.03
N VAL A 65 -22.77 13.72 -5.44
CA VAL A 65 -21.68 14.54 -6.01
C VAL A 65 -22.06 15.02 -7.41
N THR A 66 -22.78 14.21 -8.17
CA THR A 66 -23.26 14.56 -9.53
C THR A 66 -24.35 15.64 -9.48
N GLN A 67 -25.28 15.58 -8.52
CA GLN A 67 -26.35 16.57 -8.36
C GLN A 67 -25.81 17.98 -8.01
N ALA A 68 -24.73 18.08 -7.24
CA ALA A 68 -24.09 19.36 -6.89
C ALA A 68 -23.48 20.09 -8.10
N ILE A 69 -23.11 19.36 -9.16
CA ILE A 69 -22.53 19.93 -10.38
C ILE A 69 -23.65 20.43 -11.33
N THR A 70 -24.79 19.73 -11.37
CA THR A 70 -25.92 20.08 -12.26
C THR A 70 -26.68 21.34 -11.80
N LEU A 71 -26.71 21.65 -10.50
CA LEU A 71 -27.41 22.82 -9.94
C LEU A 71 -26.65 24.15 -10.06
N ARG A 72 -25.49 24.19 -10.73
CA ARG A 72 -24.69 25.41 -10.98
C ARG A 72 -24.71 25.89 -12.44
N LYS A 73 -25.70 25.48 -13.24
CA LYS A 73 -25.96 26.05 -14.56
C LYS A 73 -27.25 26.84 -14.58
#